data_AF-A0A7S0EEX5-F1
#
_entry.id   AF-A0A7S0EEX5-F1
#
_cell.length_a   1.000
_cell.length_b   1.000
_cell.length_c   1.000
_cell.angle_alpha   90.00
_cell.angle_beta   90.00
_cell.angle_gamma   90.00
#
_symmetry.space_group_name_H-M   'P 1'
#
loop_
_entity.id
_entity.type
_entity.pdbx_description
1 polymer ?
#
loop_
_entity_poly.entity_id
_entity_poly.type
_entity_poly.pdbx_seq_one_letter_code
_entity_poly.pdbx_strand_id
1 'polypeptide(L)'
;HLEELPRDSLVLENAVLIVHSLRAPAIIDPDDVFLPWLQNHFRLHGQSESEENPGSEAVCCSCHEKDLTEKIDIAVMSNKVIIVRDLLHDIPDPLIAILQEKSKKIYLHTRLE
;
A
#
# COMPACT_ATOMS: atom_id res chain seq x y z
N HIS A 1 -3.26 -9.37 20.28
CA HIS A 1 -4.49 -8.65 19.93
C HIS A 1 -4.44 -8.44 18.44
N LEU A 2 -5.34 -9.13 17.73
CA LEU A 2 -5.34 -9.23 16.27
C LEU A 2 -5.27 -7.83 15.65
N GLU A 3 -4.47 -7.71 14.59
CA GLU A 3 -4.44 -6.62 13.64
C GLU A 3 -5.85 -6.03 13.51
N GLU A 4 -6.01 -4.71 13.62
CA GLU A 4 -7.26 -3.96 13.88
C GLU A 4 -8.33 -4.06 12.78
N LEU A 5 -8.40 -5.19 12.09
CA LEU A 5 -9.37 -5.49 11.07
C LEU A 5 -10.69 -5.98 11.71
N PRO A 6 -11.84 -5.44 11.28
CA PRO A 6 -13.14 -5.97 11.66
C PRO A 6 -13.24 -7.48 11.42
N ARG A 7 -13.86 -8.22 12.36
CA ARG A 7 -14.03 -9.69 12.25
C ARG A 7 -15.23 -10.10 11.39
N ASP A 8 -15.73 -9.19 10.58
CA ASP A 8 -16.77 -9.48 9.59
C ASP A 8 -16.21 -10.43 8.52
N SER A 9 -16.98 -11.43 8.12
CA SER A 9 -16.51 -12.47 7.20
C SER A 9 -16.08 -11.89 5.84
N LEU A 10 -16.77 -10.87 5.34
CA LEU A 10 -16.43 -10.24 4.06
C LEU A 10 -15.11 -9.49 4.15
N VAL A 11 -14.88 -8.78 5.26
CA VAL A 11 -13.63 -8.04 5.50
C VAL A 11 -12.45 -9.00 5.59
N LEU A 12 -12.62 -10.14 6.27
CA LEU A 12 -11.60 -11.19 6.36
C LEU A 12 -11.30 -11.83 5.00
N GLU A 13 -12.34 -12.13 4.20
CA GLU A 13 -12.17 -12.67 2.84
C GLU A 13 -11.41 -11.69 1.94
N ASN A 14 -11.75 -10.39 2.01
CA ASN A 14 -11.04 -9.35 1.27
C ASN A 14 -9.58 -9.22 1.70
N ALA A 15 -9.28 -9.28 3.00
CA ALA A 15 -7.91 -9.28 3.50
C ALA A 15 -7.09 -10.45 2.96
N VAL A 16 -7.67 -11.65 2.88
CA VAL A 16 -7.03 -12.83 2.28
C VAL A 16 -6.75 -12.58 0.79
N LEU A 17 -7.71 -12.04 0.04
CA LEU A 17 -7.53 -11.72 -1.38
C LEU A 17 -6.42 -10.69 -1.59
N ILE A 18 -6.35 -9.67 -0.74
CA ILE A 18 -5.33 -8.61 -0.79
C ILE A 18 -3.92 -9.19 -0.56
N VAL A 19 -3.72 -9.96 0.51
CA VAL A 19 -2.38 -10.46 0.91
C VAL A 19 -1.88 -11.57 0.00
N HIS A 20 -2.79 -12.38 -0.55
CA HIS A 20 -2.44 -13.52 -1.41
C HIS A 20 -2.60 -13.23 -2.90
N SER A 21 -2.86 -11.97 -3.29
CA SER A 21 -2.95 -11.61 -4.70
C SER A 21 -1.62 -11.84 -5.43
N LEU A 22 -1.71 -12.45 -6.62
CA LEU A 22 -0.56 -12.62 -7.52
C LEU A 22 -0.20 -11.33 -8.29
N ARG A 23 -1.10 -10.35 -8.28
CA ARG A 23 -0.94 -9.03 -8.91
C ARG A 23 -1.11 -7.96 -7.86
N ALA A 24 -0.66 -6.74 -8.13
CA ALA A 24 -0.94 -5.61 -7.25
C ALA A 24 -2.46 -5.43 -7.06
N PRO A 25 -3.00 -5.66 -5.85
CA PRO A 25 -4.43 -5.47 -5.62
C PRO A 25 -4.77 -3.98 -5.64
N ALA A 26 -5.91 -3.66 -6.26
CA ALA A 26 -6.56 -2.37 -6.15
C ALA A 26 -7.63 -2.44 -5.08
N ILE A 27 -7.48 -1.63 -4.04
CA ILE A 27 -8.27 -1.64 -2.82
C ILE A 27 -9.12 -0.38 -2.82
N ILE A 28 -10.42 -0.59 -2.86
CA ILE A 28 -11.43 0.45 -2.74
C ILE A 28 -11.92 0.42 -1.30
N ASP A 29 -11.61 1.45 -0.53
CA ASP A 29 -11.73 1.47 0.93
C ASP A 29 -12.53 2.69 1.40
N PRO A 30 -13.85 2.71 1.21
CA PRO A 30 -14.69 3.86 1.54
C PRO A 30 -14.66 4.22 3.04
N ASP A 31 -14.55 3.19 3.88
CA ASP A 31 -14.60 3.30 5.34
C ASP A 31 -13.21 3.41 6.00
N ASP A 32 -12.14 3.47 5.19
CA ASP A 32 -10.74 3.58 5.64
C ASP A 32 -10.32 2.47 6.63
N VAL A 33 -10.78 1.25 6.36
CA VAL A 33 -10.53 0.07 7.20
C VAL A 33 -9.22 -0.62 6.80
N PHE A 34 -8.94 -0.71 5.51
CA PHE A 34 -7.83 -1.50 4.99
C PHE A 34 -6.50 -0.74 5.01
N LEU A 35 -6.49 0.58 4.83
CA LEU A 35 -5.24 1.34 4.86
C LEU A 35 -4.54 1.27 6.23
N PRO A 36 -5.20 1.57 7.36
CA PRO A 36 -4.59 1.42 8.68
C PRO A 36 -4.17 -0.02 8.97
N TRP A 37 -4.98 -1.00 8.55
CA TRP A 37 -4.65 -2.41 8.69
C TRP A 37 -3.39 -2.80 7.90
N LEU A 38 -3.26 -2.41 6.63
CA LEU A 38 -2.08 -2.69 5.81
C LEU A 38 -0.82 -2.06 6.40
N GLN A 39 -0.93 -0.80 6.86
CA GLN A 39 0.16 -0.10 7.52
C GLN A 39 0.62 -0.86 8.76
N ASN A 40 -0.31 -1.28 9.62
CA ASN A 40 0.01 -2.07 10.80
C ASN A 40 0.57 -3.46 10.45
N HIS A 41 -0.03 -4.16 9.48
CA HIS A 41 0.38 -5.50 9.03
C HIS A 41 1.83 -5.50 8.52
N PHE A 42 2.23 -4.45 7.79
CA PHE A 42 3.61 -4.27 7.31
C PHE A 42 4.48 -3.39 8.23
N ARG A 43 4.07 -3.21 9.49
CA ARG A 43 4.85 -2.54 10.55
C ARG A 43 5.27 -1.11 10.20
N LEU A 44 4.40 -0.36 9.54
CA LEU A 44 4.46 1.10 9.49
C LEU A 44 3.94 1.66 10.82
N HIS A 45 4.71 1.49 11.89
CA HIS A 45 4.40 2.14 13.17
C HIS A 45 5.09 3.49 13.25
N GLY A 46 4.28 4.55 13.41
CA GLY A 46 4.73 5.89 13.75
C GLY A 46 4.28 6.93 12.75
N GLN A 47 3.35 7.77 13.19
CA GLN A 47 3.09 9.07 12.57
C GLN A 47 4.39 9.88 12.58
N SER A 48 5.10 9.90 11.46
CA SER A 48 6.02 10.97 11.09
C SER A 48 6.26 10.84 9.60
N GLU A 49 5.89 11.87 8.85
CA GLU A 49 6.22 12.09 7.44
C GLU A 49 7.74 12.32 7.24
N SER A 50 8.56 11.73 8.10
CA SER A 50 10.01 11.89 8.14
C SER A 50 10.63 10.56 7.75
N GLU A 51 11.31 10.61 6.62
CA GLU A 51 12.28 9.68 6.08
C GLU A 51 12.95 8.76 7.13
N GLU A 52 13.10 7.49 6.73
CA GLU A 52 14.04 6.53 7.31
C GLU A 52 13.72 5.99 8.72
N ASN A 53 12.63 5.22 8.84
CA ASN A 53 12.64 4.10 9.79
C ASN A 53 13.31 2.89 9.12
N PRO A 54 14.58 2.55 9.45
CA PRO A 54 15.30 1.44 8.83
C PRO A 54 14.69 0.06 9.13
N GLY A 55 13.76 -0.02 10.09
CA GLY A 55 13.02 -1.23 10.44
C GLY A 55 11.66 -1.40 9.74
N SER A 56 11.19 -0.43 8.94
CA SER A 56 9.89 -0.57 8.28
C SER A 56 9.98 -1.45 7.03
N GLU A 57 9.08 -2.43 6.95
CA GLU A 57 8.97 -3.38 5.84
C GLU A 57 8.18 -2.80 4.65
N ALA A 58 7.59 -1.62 4.80
CA ALA A 58 6.81 -0.95 3.77
C ALA A 58 7.17 0.53 3.59
N VAL A 59 6.76 1.10 2.46
CA VAL A 59 6.74 2.52 2.15
C VAL A 59 5.31 2.88 1.74
N CYS A 60 4.78 3.95 2.30
CA CYS A 60 3.46 4.47 1.97
C CYS A 60 3.61 5.85 1.34
N CYS A 61 3.05 6.06 0.15
CA CYS A 61 3.10 7.33 -0.58
C CYS A 61 1.75 7.61 -1.26
N SER A 62 1.44 8.87 -1.51
CA SER A 62 0.32 9.29 -2.36
C SER A 62 0.76 9.38 -3.82
N CYS A 63 -0.12 9.03 -4.77
CA CYS A 63 0.17 9.21 -6.19
C CYS A 63 0.33 10.68 -6.61
N HIS A 64 -0.03 11.63 -5.74
CA HIS A 64 0.11 13.07 -5.98
C HIS A 64 1.41 13.67 -5.41
N GLU A 65 2.23 12.86 -4.74
CA GLU A 65 3.54 13.28 -4.23
C GLU A 65 4.52 13.59 -5.38
N LYS A 66 5.21 14.73 -5.30
CA LYS A 66 6.19 15.15 -6.32
C LYS A 66 7.39 14.21 -6.41
N ASP A 67 7.70 13.56 -5.29
CA ASP A 67 8.79 12.61 -5.08
C ASP A 67 8.32 11.15 -5.15
N LEU A 68 7.11 10.89 -5.70
CA LEU A 68 6.56 9.53 -5.83
C LEU A 68 7.54 8.56 -6.49
N THR A 69 8.12 8.93 -7.63
CA THR A 69 9.07 8.08 -8.37
C THR A 69 10.28 7.74 -7.52
N GLU A 70 10.86 8.71 -6.83
CA GLU A 70 12.03 8.51 -5.97
C GLU A 70 11.72 7.58 -4.80
N LYS A 71 10.58 7.77 -4.13
CA LYS A 71 10.13 6.89 -3.04
C LYS A 71 9.91 5.46 -3.52
N ILE A 72 9.32 5.29 -4.71
CA ILE A 72 9.12 3.97 -5.30
C ILE A 72 10.47 3.33 -5.64
N ASP A 73 11.38 4.05 -6.29
CA ASP A 73 12.70 3.53 -6.67
C ASP A 73 13.49 3.08 -5.44
N ILE A 74 13.51 3.89 -4.38
CA ILE A 74 14.15 3.54 -3.10
C ILE A 74 13.50 2.29 -2.50
N ALA A 75 12.17 2.19 -2.51
CA ALA A 75 11.46 1.02 -1.99
C ALA A 75 11.75 -0.25 -2.81
N VAL A 76 11.80 -0.13 -4.14
CA VAL A 76 12.13 -1.20 -5.08
C VAL A 76 13.56 -1.71 -4.86
N MET A 77 14.53 -0.80 -4.74
CA MET A 77 15.94 -1.12 -4.46
C MET A 77 16.12 -1.77 -3.09
N SER A 78 15.34 -1.33 -2.11
CA SER A 78 15.37 -1.83 -0.72
C SER A 78 14.49 -3.06 -0.49
N ASN A 79 13.83 -3.57 -1.54
CA ASN A 79 12.88 -4.69 -1.47
C ASN A 79 11.78 -4.51 -0.41
N LYS A 80 11.30 -3.29 -0.22
CA LYS A 80 10.19 -2.95 0.67
C LYS A 80 8.85 -3.12 -0.03
N VAL A 81 7.80 -3.40 0.74
CA VAL A 81 6.41 -3.34 0.29
C VAL A 81 6.06 -1.89 -0.05
N ILE A 82 5.25 -1.67 -1.08
CA ILE A 82 4.83 -0.32 -1.48
C ILE A 82 3.31 -0.22 -1.35
N ILE A 83 2.83 0.83 -0.68
CA ILE A 83 1.41 1.19 -0.59
C ILE A 83 1.25 2.55 -1.26
N VAL A 84 0.52 2.60 -2.38
CA VAL A 84 0.24 3.85 -3.11
C VAL A 84 -1.21 4.25 -2.88
N ARG A 85 -1.43 5.48 -2.39
CA ARG A 85 -2.75 6.03 -2.07
C ARG A 85 -3.25 6.97 -3.18
N ASP A 86 -4.54 7.29 -3.10
CA ASP A 86 -5.23 8.35 -3.85
C ASP A 86 -5.41 8.12 -5.37
N LEU A 87 -5.47 6.87 -5.81
CA LEU A 87 -5.49 6.48 -7.24
C LEU A 87 -6.82 6.73 -8.00
N LEU A 88 -7.62 7.72 -7.61
CA LEU A 88 -9.03 7.86 -8.02
C LEU A 88 -9.26 8.05 -9.54
N HIS A 89 -8.32 8.64 -10.26
CA HIS A 89 -8.58 9.09 -11.63
C HIS A 89 -7.51 8.74 -12.66
N ASP A 90 -6.25 8.59 -12.25
CA ASP A 90 -5.16 8.23 -13.15
C ASP A 90 -4.06 7.48 -12.40
N ILE A 91 -3.41 6.54 -13.08
CA ILE A 91 -2.25 5.83 -12.56
C ILE A 91 -1.03 6.50 -13.18
N PRO A 92 -0.14 7.14 -12.38
CA PRO A 92 1.05 7.79 -12.93
C PRO A 92 1.88 6.81 -13.77
N ASP A 93 2.38 7.25 -14.92
CA ASP A 93 3.24 6.44 -15.81
C ASP A 93 4.38 5.70 -15.08
N PRO A 94 5.10 6.30 -14.10
CA PRO A 94 6.12 5.60 -13.33
C PRO A 94 5.59 4.36 -12.60
N LEU A 95 4.34 4.40 -12.13
CA LEU A 95 3.71 3.28 -11.44
C LEU A 95 3.34 2.16 -12.42
N ILE A 96 2.92 2.49 -13.65
CA ILE A 96 2.52 1.52 -14.67
C ILE A 96 3.67 0.55 -15.00
N ALA A 97 4.89 1.07 -15.18
CA ALA A 97 6.06 0.25 -15.49
C ALA A 97 6.32 -0.82 -14.41
N ILE A 98 6.14 -0.44 -13.15
CA ILE A 98 6.47 -1.28 -11.99
C ILE A 98 5.34 -2.27 -11.70
N LEU A 99 4.08 -1.90 -11.97
CA LEU A 99 2.94 -2.81 -11.89
C LEU A 99 3.03 -4.00 -12.85
N GLN A 100 3.83 -3.89 -13.92
CA GLN A 100 4.09 -5.00 -14.84
C GLN A 100 5.10 -6.02 -14.29
N GLU A 101 5.85 -5.66 -13.23
CA GLU A 101 6.80 -6.56 -12.57
C GLU A 101 6.09 -7.53 -11.63
N LYS A 102 6.12 -8.83 -11.95
CA LYS A 102 5.41 -9.88 -11.19
C LYS A 102 5.93 -10.13 -9.77
N SER A 103 7.10 -9.60 -9.41
CA SER A 103 7.79 -9.93 -8.14
C SER A 103 7.59 -8.89 -7.03
N LYS A 104 6.97 -7.75 -7.33
CA LYS A 104 6.86 -6.63 -6.39
C LYS A 104 5.53 -6.65 -5.64
N LYS A 105 5.59 -6.47 -4.32
CA LYS A 105 4.41 -6.35 -3.45
C LYS A 105 3.97 -4.89 -3.41
N ILE A 106 3.10 -4.53 -4.34
CA ILE A 106 2.52 -3.19 -4.47
C ILE A 106 1.04 -3.28 -4.14
N TYR A 107 0.56 -2.42 -3.26
CA TYR A 107 -0.83 -2.28 -2.88
C TYR A 107 -1.33 -0.92 -3.35
N LEU A 108 -2.36 -0.93 -4.18
CA LEU A 108 -3.00 0.26 -4.70
C LEU A 108 -4.21 0.54 -3.84
N HIS A 109 -4.29 1.71 -3.21
CA HIS A 109 -5.36 2.09 -2.31
C HIS A 109 -6.05 3.36 -2.79
N THR A 110 -7.37 3.38 -2.66
CA THR A 110 -8.17 4.56 -2.92
C THR A 110 -9.37 4.60 -1.98
N ARG A 111 -9.67 5.80 -1.49
CA ARG A 111 -10.91 6.10 -0.75
C ARG A 111 -11.90 6.73 -1.71
N LEU A 112 -13.11 6.19 -1.79
CA LEU A 112 -14.20 6.82 -2.54
C LEU A 112 -14.77 7.96 -1.70
N GLU A 113 -14.66 9.19 -2.20
CA GLU A 113 -15.39 10.36 -1.69
C GLU A 113 -16.81 10.45 -2.25
#